data_AF-A0A9D7D797-F1
#
_entry.id   AF-A0A9D7D797-F1
#
_cell.length_a   1.000
_cell.length_b   1.000
_cell.length_c   1.000
_cell.angle_alpha   90.00
_cell.angle_beta   90.00
_cell.angle_gamma   90.00
#
_symmetry.space_group_name_H-M   'P 1'
#
loop_
_entity.id
_entity.type
_entity.pdbx_description
1 polymer ?
#
loop_
_entity_poly.entity_id
_entity_poly.type
_entity_poly.pdbx_seq_one_letter_code
_entity_poly.pdbx_strand_id
1 'polypeptide(L)'
;MLAASAPAVLALACLWSGPASAQAIAGERIRNVASITYTVDGETRTVDSNTVETRVDERLDVGVVAATASVGVGADTQQVLRFQIVNHGNGSESFALAAGNDGSLAVGIVGLAFDTDGDDVYDPAHDVVYSPGANDPILAPGASVTVFVICLDLAECDGRSNIDGRTDGDGGHGFGRTWRHL
;
A
#
# COMPACT_ATOMS: atom_id res chain seq x y z
N MET A 1 -43.49 -37.12 -45.32
CA MET A 1 -43.02 -35.74 -45.14
C MET A 1 -43.32 -35.36 -43.70
N LEU A 2 -42.30 -35.40 -42.82
CA LEU A 2 -41.67 -34.24 -42.14
C LEU A 2 -42.64 -33.49 -41.18
N ALA A 3 -42.34 -33.18 -39.93
CA ALA A 3 -41.09 -33.23 -39.16
C ALA A 3 -41.40 -33.27 -37.64
N ALA A 4 -40.52 -33.89 -36.87
CA ALA A 4 -40.58 -33.93 -35.41
C ALA A 4 -40.14 -32.58 -34.81
N SER A 5 -40.94 -32.02 -33.91
CA SER A 5 -40.60 -30.83 -33.12
C SER A 5 -39.79 -31.24 -31.87
N ALA A 6 -38.51 -30.92 -31.83
CA ALA A 6 -37.68 -31.07 -30.63
C ALA A 6 -37.85 -29.84 -29.72
N PRO A 7 -38.06 -30.00 -28.40
CA PRO A 7 -38.02 -28.87 -27.48
C PRO A 7 -36.56 -28.47 -27.23
N ALA A 8 -36.21 -27.23 -27.58
CA ALA A 8 -34.92 -26.64 -27.23
C ALA A 8 -34.93 -26.28 -25.74
N VAL A 9 -34.23 -27.08 -24.93
CA VAL A 9 -33.95 -26.77 -23.52
C VAL A 9 -32.84 -25.72 -23.50
N LEU A 10 -33.17 -24.50 -23.07
CA LEU A 10 -32.22 -23.43 -22.86
C LEU A 10 -31.48 -23.70 -21.54
N ALA A 11 -30.24 -24.17 -21.61
CA ALA A 11 -29.39 -24.38 -20.45
C ALA A 11 -28.91 -23.02 -19.91
N LEU A 12 -29.39 -22.64 -18.72
CA LEU A 12 -28.91 -21.48 -17.98
C LEU A 12 -27.57 -21.86 -17.30
N ALA A 13 -26.46 -21.50 -17.94
CA ALA A 13 -25.14 -21.64 -17.33
C ALA A 13 -24.94 -20.51 -16.30
N CYS A 14 -25.20 -20.79 -15.02
CA CYS A 14 -24.76 -19.93 -13.94
C CYS A 14 -23.22 -19.98 -13.89
N LEU A 15 -22.57 -18.97 -14.47
CA LEU A 15 -21.15 -18.71 -14.24
C LEU A 15 -21.03 -18.14 -12.83
N TRP A 16 -20.47 -18.93 -11.91
CA TRP A 16 -20.13 -18.46 -10.57
C TRP A 16 -18.91 -17.56 -10.69
N SER A 17 -19.14 -16.25 -10.77
CA SER A 17 -18.08 -15.26 -10.55
C SER A 17 -17.65 -15.38 -9.09
N GLY A 18 -16.52 -16.06 -8.84
CA GLY A 18 -15.88 -16.02 -7.52
C GLY A 18 -15.52 -14.57 -7.15
N PRO A 19 -15.47 -14.22 -5.85
CA PRO A 19 -15.08 -12.87 -5.46
C PRO A 19 -13.64 -12.61 -5.92
N ALA A 20 -13.47 -11.75 -6.93
CA ALA A 20 -12.19 -11.12 -7.19
C ALA A 20 -11.98 -10.07 -6.11
N SER A 21 -11.30 -10.44 -5.03
CA SER A 21 -10.90 -9.48 -4.00
C SER A 21 -9.66 -8.72 -4.47
N ALA A 22 -9.84 -7.86 -5.47
CA ALA A 22 -8.91 -6.77 -5.74
C ALA A 22 -9.40 -5.54 -4.97
N GLN A 23 -8.53 -4.91 -4.18
CA GLN A 23 -8.84 -3.62 -3.57
C GLN A 23 -9.06 -2.62 -4.70
N ALA A 24 -10.22 -1.95 -4.72
CA ALA A 24 -10.53 -0.98 -5.76
C ALA A 24 -9.61 0.24 -5.61
N ILE A 25 -8.98 0.66 -6.71
CA ILE A 25 -8.00 1.74 -6.69
C ILE A 25 -8.71 3.08 -6.54
N ALA A 26 -8.17 3.97 -5.72
CA ALA A 26 -8.71 5.32 -5.55
C ALA A 26 -8.89 6.02 -6.91
N GLY A 27 -10.05 6.64 -7.11
CA GLY A 27 -10.40 7.32 -8.36
C GLY A 27 -10.96 6.42 -9.47
N GLU A 28 -10.96 5.09 -9.31
CA GLU A 28 -11.59 4.18 -10.27
C GLU A 28 -13.11 4.46 -10.40
N ARG A 29 -13.63 4.37 -11.62
CA ARG A 29 -15.06 4.57 -11.91
C ARG A 29 -15.80 3.25 -11.83
N ILE A 30 -16.76 3.17 -10.91
CA ILE A 30 -17.73 2.08 -10.85
C ILE A 30 -18.93 2.47 -11.71
N ARG A 31 -19.23 1.65 -12.73
CA ARG A 31 -20.34 1.86 -13.68
C ARG A 31 -21.45 0.88 -13.39
N ASN A 32 -22.68 1.39 -13.24
CA ASN A 32 -23.87 0.56 -13.13
C ASN A 32 -24.78 0.78 -14.34
N VAL A 33 -25.15 -0.31 -15.00
CA VAL A 33 -26.10 -0.38 -16.11
C VAL A 33 -27.01 -1.58 -15.84
N ALA A 34 -28.33 -1.35 -15.86
CA ALA A 34 -29.31 -2.42 -15.78
C ALA A 34 -29.76 -2.80 -17.19
N SER A 35 -29.76 -4.09 -17.51
CA SER A 35 -30.23 -4.62 -18.79
C SER A 35 -31.51 -5.43 -18.60
N ILE A 36 -32.49 -5.22 -19.47
CA ILE A 36 -33.66 -6.10 -19.59
C ILE A 36 -33.61 -6.79 -20.94
N THR A 37 -33.72 -8.12 -20.93
CA THR A 37 -33.86 -8.93 -22.14
C THR A 37 -35.27 -9.51 -22.21
N TYR A 38 -35.95 -9.35 -23.33
CA TYR A 38 -37.31 -9.85 -23.56
C TYR A 38 -37.51 -10.28 -25.01
N THR A 39 -38.50 -11.13 -25.26
CA THR A 39 -38.80 -11.65 -26.61
C THR A 39 -40.13 -11.10 -27.10
N VAL A 40 -40.15 -10.55 -28.31
CA VAL A 40 -41.38 -10.13 -29.02
C VAL A 40 -41.35 -10.75 -30.40
N ASP A 41 -42.45 -11.42 -30.79
CA ASP A 41 -42.60 -12.11 -32.07
C ASP A 41 -41.50 -13.14 -32.38
N GLY A 42 -40.95 -13.77 -31.33
CA GLY A 42 -39.86 -14.74 -31.43
C GLY A 42 -38.45 -14.12 -31.54
N GLU A 43 -38.32 -12.80 -31.58
CA GLU A 43 -37.05 -12.08 -31.59
C GLU A 43 -36.67 -11.60 -30.19
N THR A 44 -35.47 -11.96 -29.73
CA THR A 44 -34.95 -11.51 -28.44
C THR A 44 -34.35 -10.12 -28.57
N ARG A 45 -34.77 -9.21 -27.70
CA ARG A 45 -34.29 -7.83 -27.60
C ARG A 45 -33.72 -7.57 -26.22
N THR A 46 -32.65 -6.79 -26.17
CA THR A 46 -32.06 -6.29 -24.93
C THR A 46 -32.12 -4.77 -24.94
N VAL A 47 -32.55 -4.19 -23.82
CA VAL A 47 -32.59 -2.75 -23.60
C VAL A 47 -31.84 -2.45 -22.31
N ASP A 48 -30.90 -1.51 -22.39
CA ASP A 48 -30.12 -1.06 -21.25
C ASP A 48 -30.69 0.24 -20.67
N SER A 49 -30.51 0.43 -19.36
CA SER A 49 -30.79 1.69 -18.68
C SER A 49 -29.76 2.77 -19.03
N ASN A 50 -29.95 3.97 -18.46
CA ASN A 50 -28.86 4.93 -18.37
C ASN A 50 -27.71 4.36 -17.52
N THR A 51 -26.49 4.80 -17.82
CA THR A 51 -25.30 4.50 -17.01
C THR A 51 -25.23 5.46 -15.82
N VAL A 52 -25.08 4.91 -14.62
CA VAL A 52 -24.75 5.67 -13.41
C VAL A 52 -23.29 5.40 -13.05
N GLU A 53 -22.53 6.45 -12.77
CA GLU A 53 -21.13 6.35 -12.34
C GLU A 53 -20.95 6.83 -10.90
N THR A 54 -20.17 6.09 -10.12
CA THR A 54 -19.58 6.56 -8.86
C THR A 54 -18.07 6.35 -8.90
N ARG A 55 -17.33 7.05 -8.04
CA ARG A 55 -15.88 6.87 -7.91
C ARG A 55 -15.54 6.15 -6.61
N VAL A 56 -14.42 5.44 -6.64
CA VAL A 56 -13.80 4.86 -5.45
C VAL A 56 -13.08 5.97 -4.71
N ASP A 57 -13.45 6.18 -3.45
CA ASP A 57 -12.76 7.12 -2.58
C ASP A 57 -11.43 6.54 -2.09
N GLU A 58 -10.52 7.45 -1.73
CA GLU A 58 -9.23 7.08 -1.16
C GLU A 58 -9.36 6.67 0.31
N ARG A 59 -8.71 5.55 0.63
CA ARG A 59 -8.40 5.09 1.97
C ARG A 59 -6.90 5.30 2.16
N LEU A 60 -6.57 6.14 3.12
CA LEU A 60 -5.20 6.33 3.59
C LEU A 60 -4.92 5.41 4.77
N ASP A 61 -3.92 4.53 4.64
CA ASP A 61 -3.49 3.63 5.71
C ASP A 61 -2.01 3.30 5.56
N VAL A 62 -1.24 3.50 6.62
CA VAL A 62 0.22 3.44 6.61
C VAL A 62 0.70 2.53 7.72
N GLY A 63 1.55 1.58 7.38
CA GLY A 63 2.24 0.71 8.33
C GLY A 63 3.74 1.02 8.37
N VAL A 64 4.28 1.14 9.58
CA VAL A 64 5.73 1.13 9.81
C VAL A 64 6.02 -0.04 10.74
N VAL A 65 6.90 -0.93 10.31
CA VAL A 65 7.26 -2.14 11.07
C VAL A 65 8.77 -2.19 11.25
N ALA A 66 9.23 -2.27 12.49
CA ALA A 66 10.64 -2.54 12.79
C ALA A 66 10.96 -3.99 12.37
N ALA A 67 11.90 -4.15 11.44
CA ALA A 67 12.33 -5.45 10.95
C ALA A 67 13.49 -6.03 11.79
N THR A 68 14.18 -5.18 12.55
CA THR A 68 15.18 -5.55 13.57
C THR A 68 14.80 -4.90 14.89
N ALA A 69 14.45 -5.70 15.91
CA ALA A 69 13.95 -5.20 17.20
C ALA A 69 15.05 -4.64 18.13
N SER A 70 16.31 -5.00 17.88
CA SER A 70 17.49 -4.49 18.60
C SER A 70 18.77 -4.85 17.84
N VAL A 71 19.74 -3.94 17.82
CA VAL A 71 21.11 -4.27 17.43
C VAL A 71 21.91 -4.54 18.71
N GLY A 72 22.77 -5.56 18.68
CA GLY A 72 23.64 -5.86 19.81
C GLY A 72 24.71 -4.78 19.99
N VAL A 73 24.94 -4.36 21.23
CA VAL A 73 26.04 -3.46 21.64
C VAL A 73 27.38 -4.17 21.37
N GLY A 74 27.91 -4.08 20.16
CA GLY A 74 29.25 -4.58 19.75
C GLY A 74 30.26 -3.45 19.63
N ALA A 75 31.56 -3.67 19.40
CA ALA A 75 32.55 -2.58 19.32
C ALA A 75 32.47 -1.71 18.05
N ASP A 76 31.39 -1.82 17.28
CA ASP A 76 31.23 -1.17 15.98
C ASP A 76 30.76 0.28 16.16
N THR A 77 31.46 1.23 15.54
CA THR A 77 31.14 2.67 15.67
C THR A 77 29.82 3.08 15.01
N GLN A 78 29.21 2.18 14.23
CA GLN A 78 27.97 2.40 13.50
C GLN A 78 26.99 1.25 13.77
N GLN A 79 25.75 1.60 14.10
CA GLN A 79 24.65 0.66 14.31
C GLN A 79 23.55 0.97 13.30
N VAL A 80 22.90 -0.07 12.77
CA VAL A 80 21.85 0.07 11.75
C VAL A 80 20.59 -0.66 12.17
N LEU A 81 19.48 0.07 12.25
CA LEU A 81 18.15 -0.49 12.44
C LEU A 81 17.41 -0.51 11.11
N ARG A 82 16.68 -1.60 10.84
CA ARG A 82 15.93 -1.78 9.60
C ARG A 82 14.44 -1.69 9.87
N PHE A 83 13.74 -0.94 9.02
CA PHE A 83 12.31 -0.72 9.07
C PHE A 83 11.70 -0.99 7.70
N GLN A 84 10.46 -1.44 7.68
CA GLN A 84 9.65 -1.55 6.48
C GLN A 84 8.48 -0.59 6.57
N ILE A 85 8.30 0.22 5.52
CA ILE A 85 7.18 1.14 5.37
C ILE A 85 6.26 0.55 4.32
N VAL A 86 4.98 0.42 4.64
CA VAL A 86 3.97 -0.23 3.80
C VAL A 86 2.78 0.70 3.60
N ASN A 87 2.34 0.86 2.35
CA ASN A 87 1.09 1.52 2.02
C ASN A 87 -0.07 0.51 2.04
N HIS A 88 -0.88 0.53 3.10
CA HIS A 88 -2.10 -0.29 3.23
C HIS A 88 -3.34 0.38 2.61
N GLY A 89 -3.19 1.61 2.11
CA GLY A 89 -4.22 2.37 1.43
C GLY A 89 -4.59 1.80 0.07
N ASN A 90 -5.51 2.46 -0.63
CA ASN A 90 -5.90 2.12 -2.00
C ASN A 90 -5.50 3.18 -3.04
N GLY A 91 -4.75 4.20 -2.65
CA GLY A 91 -4.11 5.20 -3.51
C GLY A 91 -2.60 5.02 -3.54
N SER A 92 -1.93 5.59 -4.55
CA SER A 92 -0.46 5.74 -4.53
C SER A 92 -0.11 6.98 -3.70
N GLU A 93 0.84 6.85 -2.79
CA GLU A 93 1.12 7.86 -1.78
C GLU A 93 2.62 8.16 -1.69
N SER A 94 2.95 9.42 -1.42
CA SER A 94 4.32 9.87 -1.17
C SER A 94 4.57 9.94 0.33
N PHE A 95 5.67 9.37 0.80
CA PHE A 95 5.98 9.32 2.23
C PHE A 95 7.15 10.21 2.59
N ALA A 96 6.89 11.27 3.35
CA ALA A 96 7.95 12.01 4.03
C ALA A 96 8.39 11.24 5.27
N LEU A 97 9.69 10.97 5.40
CA LEU A 97 10.25 10.14 6.47
C LEU A 97 11.04 10.99 7.46
N ALA A 98 10.88 10.70 8.74
CA ALA A 98 11.74 11.23 9.78
C ALA A 98 12.06 10.14 10.80
N ALA A 99 13.32 10.03 11.19
CA ALA A 99 13.73 9.18 12.29
C ALA A 99 13.88 10.01 13.58
N GLY A 100 13.48 9.44 14.70
CA GLY A 100 13.60 10.05 16.02
C GLY A 100 13.70 9.01 17.13
N ASN A 101 13.97 9.48 18.35
CA ASN A 101 13.93 8.67 19.57
C ASN A 101 12.82 9.17 20.49
N ASP A 102 12.14 8.26 21.17
CA ASP A 102 11.11 8.55 22.16
C ASP A 102 11.65 8.77 23.60
N GLY A 103 12.97 8.61 23.81
CA GLY A 103 13.64 8.67 25.12
C GLY A 103 14.54 9.88 25.38
N SER A 104 15.02 9.99 26.62
CA SER A 104 15.94 11.05 27.13
C SER A 104 17.41 10.85 26.69
N LEU A 105 17.70 9.84 25.89
CA LEU A 105 19.04 9.50 25.41
C LEU A 105 19.19 10.03 23.98
N ALA A 106 20.25 10.79 23.74
CA ALA A 106 20.44 11.54 22.52
C ALA A 106 21.06 10.63 21.45
N VAL A 107 20.22 9.82 20.80
CA VAL A 107 20.69 8.94 19.72
C VAL A 107 21.42 9.77 18.66
N GLY A 108 22.64 9.36 18.33
CA GLY A 108 23.40 9.89 17.20
C GLY A 108 22.83 9.41 15.87
N ILE A 109 21.53 9.58 15.60
CA ILE A 109 20.96 9.29 14.28
C ILE A 109 21.62 10.23 13.29
N VAL A 110 22.36 9.66 12.34
CA VAL A 110 23.11 10.43 11.34
C VAL A 110 22.48 10.39 9.97
N GLY A 111 21.56 9.46 9.72
CA GLY A 111 20.89 9.40 8.44
C GLY A 111 19.88 8.27 8.29
N LEU A 112 19.21 8.34 7.16
CA LEU A 112 18.31 7.32 6.63
C LEU A 112 18.82 6.88 5.26
N ALA A 113 18.66 5.61 4.91
CA ALA A 113 18.97 5.09 3.59
C ALA A 113 17.96 4.03 3.15
N PHE A 114 17.76 3.89 1.84
CA PHE A 114 16.93 2.84 1.25
C PHE A 114 17.79 1.65 0.87
N ASP A 115 17.33 0.46 1.24
CA ASP A 115 17.83 -0.82 0.75
C ASP A 115 17.49 -0.93 -0.76
N THR A 116 18.46 -0.59 -1.60
CA THR A 116 18.22 -0.39 -3.05
C THR A 116 18.57 -1.64 -3.85
N ASP A 117 19.49 -2.45 -3.35
CA ASP A 117 19.87 -3.74 -3.94
C ASP A 117 19.09 -4.93 -3.34
N GLY A 118 18.35 -4.72 -2.24
CA GLY A 118 17.37 -5.64 -1.69
C GLY A 118 18.00 -6.78 -0.90
N ASP A 119 19.17 -6.57 -0.32
CA ASP A 119 19.92 -7.59 0.41
C ASP A 119 19.74 -7.54 1.94
N ASP A 120 18.90 -6.61 2.42
CA ASP A 120 18.60 -6.35 3.84
C ASP A 120 19.82 -5.92 4.69
N VAL A 121 20.94 -5.52 4.07
CA VAL A 121 22.18 -5.09 4.73
C VAL A 121 22.57 -3.68 4.28
N TYR A 122 22.83 -2.79 5.24
CA TYR A 122 23.28 -1.45 4.87
C TYR A 122 24.68 -1.44 4.25
N ASP A 123 24.78 -0.98 3.00
CA ASP A 123 26.03 -0.71 2.29
C ASP A 123 25.99 0.71 1.67
N PRO A 124 26.81 1.68 2.15
CA PRO A 124 26.83 3.03 1.60
C PRO A 124 27.25 3.12 0.12
N ALA A 125 27.80 2.05 -0.47
CA ALA A 125 28.14 2.00 -1.90
C ALA A 125 26.96 1.55 -2.78
N HIS A 126 25.97 0.87 -2.23
CA HIS A 126 24.83 0.29 -2.96
C HIS A 126 23.48 0.88 -2.53
N ASP A 127 23.38 1.38 -1.30
CA ASP A 127 22.19 2.01 -0.76
C ASP A 127 22.11 3.51 -1.03
N VAL A 128 20.88 3.98 -1.21
CA VAL A 128 20.60 5.38 -1.51
C VAL A 128 20.22 6.13 -0.24
N VAL A 129 20.98 7.17 0.09
CA VAL A 129 20.66 8.07 1.21
C VAL A 129 19.33 8.78 0.97
N TYR A 130 18.47 8.78 1.97
CA TYR A 130 17.22 9.50 1.95
C TYR A 130 17.44 11.01 2.22
N SER A 131 16.79 11.84 1.42
CA SER A 131 16.82 13.28 1.44
C SER A 131 15.38 13.81 1.34
N PRO A 132 14.82 14.34 2.45
CA PRO A 132 13.42 14.80 2.49
C PRO A 132 13.07 15.76 1.36
N GLY A 133 11.95 15.50 0.68
CA GLY A 133 11.46 16.31 -0.44
C GLY A 133 12.23 16.17 -1.75
N ALA A 134 13.35 15.44 -1.77
CA ALA A 134 14.12 15.16 -2.98
C ALA A 134 13.89 13.74 -3.51
N ASN A 135 13.81 12.75 -2.61
CA ASN A 135 13.57 11.34 -2.95
C ASN A 135 12.58 10.66 -1.99
N ASP A 136 11.49 11.35 -1.66
CA ASP A 136 10.36 10.76 -0.94
C ASP A 136 9.81 9.55 -1.72
N PRO A 137 9.69 8.37 -1.11
CA PRO A 137 9.23 7.17 -1.81
C PRO A 137 7.74 7.30 -2.13
N ILE A 138 7.40 6.96 -3.37
CA ILE A 138 6.01 6.85 -3.82
C ILE A 138 5.65 5.36 -3.86
N LEU A 139 4.72 4.95 -3.00
CA LEU A 139 4.30 3.54 -2.89
C LEU A 139 2.89 3.36 -3.42
N ALA A 140 2.74 2.44 -4.38
CA ALA A 140 1.43 1.95 -4.81
C ALA A 140 0.72 1.19 -3.67
N PRO A 141 -0.61 0.96 -3.77
CA PRO A 141 -1.34 0.12 -2.81
C PRO A 141 -0.69 -1.25 -2.60
N GLY A 142 -0.41 -1.59 -1.35
CA GLY A 142 0.25 -2.83 -0.94
C GLY A 142 1.76 -2.87 -1.16
N ALA A 143 2.36 -1.84 -1.77
CA ALA A 143 3.80 -1.76 -1.93
C ALA A 143 4.49 -1.33 -0.63
N SER A 144 5.77 -1.67 -0.53
CA SER A 144 6.61 -1.34 0.61
C SER A 144 8.01 -0.91 0.20
N VAL A 145 8.69 -0.19 1.09
CA VAL A 145 10.12 0.11 0.98
C VAL A 145 10.83 -0.22 2.29
N THR A 146 12.06 -0.72 2.20
CA THR A 146 12.94 -0.97 3.34
C THR A 146 13.83 0.25 3.58
N VAL A 147 13.91 0.67 4.84
CA VAL A 147 14.64 1.85 5.28
C VAL A 147 15.59 1.49 6.42
N PHE A 148 16.84 1.89 6.28
CA PHE A 148 17.87 1.82 7.31
C PHE A 148 17.91 3.13 8.10
N VAL A 149 17.86 3.04 9.42
CA VAL A 149 18.21 4.12 10.36
C VAL A 149 19.65 3.91 10.78
N ILE A 150 20.50 4.90 10.48
CA ILE A 150 21.93 4.83 10.75
C ILE A 150 22.24 5.63 12.01
N CYS A 151 22.88 4.98 12.96
CA CYS A 151 23.27 5.54 14.25
C CYS A 151 24.78 5.58 14.44
N LEU A 152 25.26 6.57 15.18
CA LEU A 152 26.56 6.57 15.85
C LEU A 152 26.39 6.31 17.35
N ASP A 153 27.34 5.54 17.92
CA ASP A 153 27.44 5.15 19.34
C ASP A 153 26.48 4.04 19.80
N LEU A 154 26.98 3.21 20.72
CA LEU A 154 26.55 1.84 21.01
C LEU A 154 25.57 1.72 22.16
N ALA A 155 25.39 2.77 22.96
CA ALA A 155 24.50 2.72 24.12
C ALA A 155 23.03 3.04 23.79
N GLU A 156 22.74 3.60 22.61
CA GLU A 156 21.51 4.38 22.41
C GLU A 156 20.61 3.90 21.24
N CYS A 157 21.07 3.01 20.35
CA CYS A 157 20.21 2.36 19.35
C CYS A 157 19.56 1.10 19.89
N ASP A 158 18.82 1.25 20.99
CA ASP A 158 17.83 0.26 21.40
C ASP A 158 16.55 0.40 20.54
N GLY A 159 15.67 -0.60 20.58
CA GLY A 159 14.42 -0.67 19.81
C GLY A 159 13.38 0.44 20.05
N ARG A 160 13.75 1.54 20.72
CA ARG A 160 12.98 2.79 20.87
C ARG A 160 13.14 3.79 19.73
N SER A 161 14.05 3.53 18.79
CA SER A 161 14.13 4.35 17.57
C SER A 161 12.85 4.17 16.75
N ASN A 162 12.22 5.28 16.39
CA ASN A 162 10.98 5.29 15.61
C ASN A 162 11.19 5.99 14.26
N ILE A 163 10.44 5.55 13.24
CA ILE A 163 10.29 6.28 11.99
C ILE A 163 8.84 6.77 11.92
N ASP A 164 8.67 8.08 11.81
CA ASP A 164 7.40 8.69 11.47
C ASP A 164 7.31 8.84 9.94
N GLY A 165 6.35 8.14 9.34
CA GLY A 165 5.94 8.35 7.95
C GLY A 165 4.76 9.30 7.90
N ARG A 166 4.89 10.42 7.19
CA ARG A 166 3.79 11.36 6.95
C ARG A 166 3.42 11.35 5.47
N THR A 167 2.13 11.40 5.21
CA THR A 167 1.55 11.40 3.87
C THR A 167 0.79 12.71 3.64
N ASP A 168 0.88 13.25 2.43
CA ASP A 168 0.20 14.49 2.06
C ASP A 168 -1.11 14.13 1.36
N GLY A 169 -2.17 13.91 2.15
CA GLY A 169 -3.48 13.61 1.59
C GLY A 169 -4.09 14.80 0.85
N ASP A 170 -4.25 14.70 -0.47
CA ASP A 170 -4.96 15.68 -1.31
C ASP A 170 -6.48 15.75 -1.02
N GLY A 171 -6.99 14.93 -0.11
CA GLY A 171 -8.40 14.78 0.26
C GLY A 171 -8.82 15.43 1.58
N GLY A 172 -8.33 16.62 1.93
CA GLY A 172 -8.94 17.51 2.95
C GLY A 172 -9.03 17.02 4.41
N HIS A 173 -8.62 15.78 4.72
CA HIS A 173 -8.63 15.22 6.07
C HIS A 173 -7.33 14.46 6.33
N GLY A 174 -6.25 15.20 6.61
CA GLY A 174 -4.98 14.63 7.04
C GLY A 174 -5.11 13.96 8.41
N PHE A 175 -4.94 12.64 8.47
CA PHE A 175 -4.82 11.89 9.72
C PHE A 175 -3.36 11.50 9.95
N GLY A 176 -2.57 12.43 10.49
CA GLY A 176 -1.27 12.09 11.07
C GLY A 176 -1.49 11.30 12.36
N ARG A 177 -1.19 10.00 12.36
CA ARG A 177 -1.08 9.22 13.60
C ARG A 177 0.40 9.04 13.93
N THR A 178 0.83 9.60 15.04
CA THR A 178 2.08 9.21 15.71
C THR A 178 1.89 7.78 16.22
N TRP A 179 2.65 6.83 15.68
CA TRP A 179 2.56 5.43 16.09
C TRP A 179 3.51 5.19 17.26
N ARG A 180 2.93 4.91 18.44
CA ARG A 180 3.67 4.53 19.66
C ARG A 180 3.74 3.01 19.73
N HIS A 181 4.95 2.45 19.77
CA HIS A 181 5.14 1.11 20.33
C HIS A 181 5.35 1.24 21.84
N LEU A 182 4.63 0.39 22.60
CA LEU A 182 4.74 0.25 24.06
C LEU A 182 5.92 -0.64 24.44
#